data_AF-A0A924YPD6-F1
#
_entry.id   AF-A0A924YPD6-F1
#
_cell.length_a   1.000
_cell.length_b   1.000
_cell.length_c   1.000
_cell.angle_alpha   90.00
_cell.angle_beta   90.00
_cell.angle_gamma   90.00
#
_symmetry.space_group_name_H-M   'P 1'
#
loop_
_entity.id
_entity.type
_entity.pdbx_description
1 polymer ?
#
loop_
_entity_poly.entity_id
_entity_poly.type
_entity_poly.pdbx_seq_one_letter_code
_entity_poly.pdbx_strand_id
1 'polypeptide(L)'
;AVIERGWVPDMWWGLFPIPFLLVGGGALLVAVGVIRFPQSNATSRWQPASRVSPVPTAMIESNDLNESVDGPVTLTPASTPLGNLFGSLFFAAFWNGILSIFVWQVIQKFRQGQVVGWGWFEVVFLIPFVLVGVGLIGFVFYSLLSLFNPRPTLTIDSGAVPLGGLLRLSWNLTGRVSSINQFRISLKGVEQATYRRGTDTTTDTEKFAEIPIFETNEMFEMSEGSAEVVVPGDSMHSFDAPHNKIQWTLELHGDITLWPDVSASFPITVLPKLHREDA
;
A
#
# COMPACT_ATOMS: atom_id res chain seq x y z
N ALA A 1 22.44 -25.17 50.77
CA ALA A 1 21.90 -24.09 49.94
C ALA A 1 20.45 -23.88 50.34
N VAL A 2 20.13 -22.73 50.93
CA VAL A 2 18.75 -22.40 51.30
C VAL A 2 18.04 -21.98 50.01
N ILE A 3 17.06 -22.77 49.58
CA ILE A 3 16.18 -22.36 48.48
C ILE A 3 15.21 -21.37 49.11
N GLU A 4 15.37 -20.08 48.84
CA GLU A 4 14.37 -19.09 49.19
C GLU A 4 13.08 -19.42 48.43
N ARG A 5 12.09 -19.94 49.16
CA ARG A 5 10.75 -20.20 48.64
C ARG A 5 9.93 -18.93 48.78
N GLY A 6 10.13 -17.99 47.88
CA GLY A 6 9.41 -16.73 47.84
C GLY A 6 9.59 -16.03 46.51
N TRP A 7 8.58 -15.26 46.10
CA TRP A 7 8.68 -14.46 44.89
C TRP A 7 9.66 -13.32 45.17
N VAL A 8 10.89 -13.44 44.67
CA VAL A 8 11.94 -12.43 44.86
C VAL A 8 11.75 -11.28 43.86
N PRO A 9 12.01 -10.01 44.25
CA PRO A 9 11.89 -8.85 43.37
C PRO A 9 12.63 -8.97 42.03
N ASP A 10 13.72 -9.73 41.97
CA ASP A 10 14.48 -9.97 40.74
C ASP A 10 13.73 -10.82 39.69
N MET A 11 12.73 -11.61 40.09
CA MET A 11 11.90 -12.38 39.15
C MET A 11 10.99 -11.49 38.28
N TRP A 12 10.74 -10.24 38.68
CA TRP A 12 9.98 -9.29 37.86
C TRP A 12 10.75 -8.90 36.58
N TRP A 13 12.08 -8.92 36.61
CA TRP A 13 12.90 -8.74 35.40
C TRP A 13 12.75 -9.90 34.42
N GLY A 14 12.44 -11.11 34.90
CA GLY A 14 12.14 -12.27 34.06
C GLY A 14 10.82 -12.16 33.30
N LEU A 15 9.91 -11.29 33.73
CA LEU A 15 8.65 -10.98 33.04
C LEU A 15 8.81 -9.85 32.02
N PHE A 16 9.91 -9.07 32.10
CA PHE A 16 10.21 -7.99 31.18
C PHE A 16 10.23 -8.40 29.69
N PRO A 17 10.69 -9.61 29.28
CA PRO A 17 10.63 -10.03 27.89
C PRO A 17 9.22 -10.35 27.39
N ILE A 18 8.24 -10.57 28.28
CA ILE A 18 6.92 -11.07 27.90
C ILE A 18 6.16 -10.10 26.99
N PRO A 19 6.10 -8.78 27.26
CA PRO A 19 5.53 -7.82 26.31
C PRO A 19 6.21 -7.88 24.94
N PHE A 20 7.52 -8.09 24.88
CA PHE A 20 8.27 -8.18 23.61
C PHE A 20 8.04 -9.50 22.89
N LEU A 21 7.89 -10.62 23.61
CA LEU A 21 7.48 -11.90 23.03
C LEU A 21 6.05 -11.84 22.51
N LEU A 22 5.17 -11.09 23.16
CA LEU A 22 3.80 -10.88 22.69
C LEU A 22 3.77 -9.98 21.45
N VAL A 23 4.54 -8.90 21.42
CA VAL A 23 4.61 -7.99 20.25
C VAL A 23 5.35 -8.64 19.07
N GLY A 24 6.52 -9.23 19.32
CA GLY A 24 7.32 -9.92 18.31
C GLY A 24 6.68 -11.22 17.82
N GLY A 25 6.11 -12.01 18.73
CA GLY A 25 5.30 -13.18 18.39
C GLY A 25 4.04 -12.79 17.63
N GLY A 26 3.37 -11.70 18.02
CA GLY A 26 2.23 -11.14 17.29
C GLY A 26 2.61 -10.71 15.87
N ALA A 27 3.71 -9.98 15.71
CA ALA A 27 4.22 -9.56 14.40
C ALA A 27 4.63 -10.75 13.52
N LEU A 28 5.27 -11.78 14.10
CA LEU A 28 5.61 -13.02 13.40
C LEU A 28 4.35 -13.77 12.95
N LEU A 29 3.35 -13.88 13.83
CA LEU A 29 2.09 -14.52 13.48
C LEU A 29 1.34 -13.73 12.39
N VAL A 30 1.47 -12.41 12.33
CA VAL A 30 0.92 -11.59 11.23
C VAL A 30 1.71 -11.81 9.94
N ALA A 31 3.04 -11.78 9.99
CA ALA A 31 3.90 -11.96 8.82
C ALA A 31 3.79 -13.36 8.19
N VAL A 32 3.59 -14.39 9.01
CA VAL A 32 3.37 -15.77 8.56
C VAL A 32 1.89 -16.01 8.21
N GLY A 33 1.04 -15.00 8.35
CA GLY A 33 -0.37 -15.02 7.92
C GLY A 33 -1.33 -15.75 8.88
N VAL A 34 -0.88 -16.07 10.10
CA VAL A 34 -1.64 -16.76 11.16
C VAL A 34 -2.62 -15.80 11.86
N ILE A 35 -2.21 -14.55 12.12
CA ILE A 35 -3.09 -13.50 12.65
C ILE A 35 -3.26 -12.45 11.57
N ARG A 36 -4.48 -12.29 11.06
CA ARG A 36 -4.81 -11.22 10.12
C ARG A 36 -5.59 -10.14 10.86
N PHE A 37 -5.01 -8.95 10.97
CA PHE A 37 -5.80 -7.80 11.36
C PHE A 37 -6.83 -7.54 10.27
N PRO A 38 -8.09 -7.24 10.60
CA PRO A 38 -9.02 -6.73 9.62
C PRO A 38 -8.39 -5.45 9.07
N GLN A 39 -7.96 -5.48 7.81
CA GLN A 39 -7.76 -4.25 7.07
C GLN A 39 -9.02 -3.44 7.32
N SER A 40 -8.87 -2.25 7.90
CA SER A 40 -9.96 -1.29 7.88
C SER A 40 -10.28 -1.14 6.42
N ASN A 41 -11.36 -1.79 5.98
CA ASN A 41 -12.01 -1.47 4.75
C ASN A 41 -12.36 0.00 4.93
N ALA A 42 -11.50 0.89 4.44
CA ALA A 42 -11.91 2.18 3.99
C ALA A 42 -12.85 1.87 2.83
N THR A 43 -14.06 1.43 3.20
CA THR A 43 -15.21 1.41 2.33
C THR A 43 -15.40 2.88 1.98
N SER A 44 -14.76 3.35 0.91
CA SER A 44 -15.45 4.26 0.04
C SER A 44 -16.74 3.54 -0.30
N ARG A 45 -17.79 3.83 0.49
CA ARG A 45 -19.16 3.49 0.16
C ARG A 45 -19.47 4.30 -1.09
N TRP A 46 -19.03 3.78 -2.22
CA TRP A 46 -19.56 4.15 -3.50
C TRP A 46 -21.03 3.72 -3.47
N GLN A 47 -21.91 4.70 -3.34
CA GLN A 47 -23.35 4.51 -3.51
C GLN A 47 -23.64 4.83 -4.97
N PRO A 48 -24.05 3.86 -5.80
CA PRO A 48 -24.67 4.22 -7.07
C PRO A 48 -25.96 4.97 -6.72
N ALA A 49 -26.12 6.17 -7.25
CA ALA A 49 -27.39 6.87 -7.25
C ALA A 49 -28.39 6.08 -8.09
N SER A 50 -29.04 5.09 -7.47
CA SER A 50 -30.14 4.34 -8.08
C SER A 50 -31.23 4.14 -7.03
N ARG A 51 -31.79 5.28 -6.61
CA ARG A 51 -33.22 5.34 -6.33
C ARG A 51 -33.85 6.15 -7.44
N VAL A 52 -34.27 5.45 -8.49
CA VAL A 52 -35.26 5.99 -9.42
C VAL A 52 -36.56 6.07 -8.63
N SER A 53 -36.81 7.22 -8.01
CA SER A 53 -38.17 7.60 -7.64
C SER A 53 -38.96 7.71 -8.94
N PRO A 54 -40.17 7.12 -9.06
CA PRO A 54 -41.00 7.38 -10.22
C PRO A 54 -41.41 8.85 -10.19
N VAL A 55 -40.79 9.66 -11.04
CA VAL A 55 -41.18 11.07 -11.24
C VAL A 55 -42.46 11.05 -12.08
N PRO A 56 -43.55 11.73 -11.64
CA PRO A 56 -44.77 11.83 -12.42
C PRO A 56 -44.50 12.53 -13.76
N THR A 57 -45.06 11.98 -14.83
CA THR A 57 -45.07 12.57 -16.17
C THR A 57 -45.81 13.91 -16.17
N ALA A 58 -45.11 14.99 -15.86
CA ALA A 58 -45.52 16.35 -16.20
C ALA A 58 -44.28 17.27 -16.18
N MET A 59 -44.10 17.98 -17.29
CA MET A 59 -43.08 19.02 -17.53
C MET A 59 -41.69 18.49 -17.93
N ILE A 60 -41.59 18.09 -19.20
CA ILE A 60 -40.31 18.10 -19.93
C ILE A 60 -40.04 19.58 -20.23
N GLU A 61 -39.29 20.23 -19.36
CA GLU A 61 -38.62 21.49 -19.65
C GLU A 61 -37.14 21.19 -19.93
N SER A 62 -36.69 21.66 -21.07
CA SER A 62 -35.47 21.30 -21.76
C SER A 62 -34.21 21.92 -21.13
N ASN A 63 -33.52 21.22 -20.21
CA ASN A 63 -32.13 21.60 -19.89
C ASN A 63 -31.17 20.56 -19.28
N ASP A 64 -31.58 19.31 -19.00
CA ASP A 64 -30.70 18.37 -18.26
C ASP A 64 -29.99 17.34 -19.16
N LEU A 65 -29.15 17.81 -20.09
CA LEU A 65 -28.19 16.96 -20.84
C LEU A 65 -26.72 17.24 -20.47
N ASN A 66 -26.44 17.68 -19.25
CA ASN A 66 -25.07 18.08 -18.88
C ASN A 66 -24.65 17.74 -17.44
N GLU A 67 -25.02 16.57 -16.93
CA GLU A 67 -24.27 15.94 -15.83
C GLU A 67 -23.50 14.73 -16.35
N SER A 68 -22.47 15.01 -17.14
CA SER A 68 -21.30 14.16 -17.21
C SER A 68 -20.75 14.00 -15.79
N VAL A 69 -20.89 12.80 -15.20
CA VAL A 69 -20.14 12.37 -14.01
C VAL A 69 -18.69 12.19 -14.45
N ASP A 70 -18.04 13.31 -14.74
CA ASP A 70 -16.68 13.39 -15.28
C ASP A 70 -15.91 14.33 -14.35
N GLY A 71 -15.35 13.72 -13.30
CA GLY A 71 -14.51 14.39 -12.33
C GLY A 71 -13.42 13.43 -11.89
N PRO A 72 -12.15 13.86 -11.84
CA PRO A 72 -11.04 12.99 -11.51
C PRO A 72 -11.16 12.52 -10.06
N VAL A 73 -11.46 11.23 -9.86
CA VAL A 73 -11.45 10.62 -8.52
C VAL A 73 -10.02 10.21 -8.20
N THR A 74 -9.28 11.13 -7.57
CA THR A 74 -7.97 10.86 -6.99
C THR A 74 -8.15 9.95 -5.77
N LEU A 75 -7.98 8.63 -5.95
CA LEU A 75 -7.81 7.74 -4.80
C LEU A 75 -6.46 8.07 -4.16
N THR A 76 -6.51 8.60 -2.95
CA THR A 76 -5.33 8.83 -2.12
C THR A 76 -4.68 7.48 -1.81
N PRO A 77 -3.36 7.32 -2.01
CA PRO A 77 -2.67 6.10 -1.62
C PRO A 77 -2.91 5.83 -0.13
N ALA A 78 -3.12 4.55 0.23
CA ALA A 78 -3.51 4.10 1.57
C ALA A 78 -2.53 4.53 2.69
N SER A 79 -1.30 4.91 2.33
CA SER A 79 -0.36 5.59 3.21
C SER A 79 0.23 6.80 2.48
N THR A 80 0.12 7.98 3.07
CA THR A 80 0.83 9.15 2.57
C THR A 80 2.31 9.02 2.92
N PRO A 81 3.24 9.47 2.05
CA PRO A 81 4.66 9.54 2.36
C PRO A 81 4.96 10.23 3.70
N LEU A 82 4.17 11.26 4.05
CA LEU A 82 4.22 11.92 5.36
C LEU A 82 3.82 11.00 6.51
N GLY A 83 2.72 10.25 6.36
CA GLY A 83 2.26 9.30 7.37
C GLY A 83 3.30 8.21 7.64
N ASN A 84 3.94 7.70 6.59
CA ASN A 84 5.03 6.72 6.71
C ASN A 84 6.24 7.32 7.43
N LEU A 85 6.61 8.58 7.15
CA LEU A 85 7.70 9.25 7.85
C LEU A 85 7.40 9.45 9.34
N PHE A 86 6.23 10.01 9.70
CA PHE A 86 5.92 10.24 11.10
C PHE A 86 5.73 8.94 11.89
N GLY A 87 5.08 7.95 11.28
CA GLY A 87 4.93 6.61 11.88
C GLY A 87 6.27 5.92 12.11
N SER A 88 7.14 5.94 11.10
CA SER A 88 8.49 5.37 11.22
C SER A 88 9.35 6.10 12.23
N LEU A 89 9.29 7.44 12.27
CA LEU A 89 10.04 8.26 13.23
C LEU A 89 9.61 7.96 14.67
N PHE A 90 8.31 7.91 14.93
CA PHE A 90 7.78 7.57 16.25
C PHE A 90 8.21 6.16 16.67
N PHE A 91 8.03 5.18 15.79
CA PHE A 91 8.38 3.80 16.08
C PHE A 91 9.88 3.62 16.31
N ALA A 92 10.72 4.25 15.47
CA ALA A 92 12.17 4.23 15.62
C ALA A 92 12.61 4.90 16.93
N ALA A 93 12.04 6.06 17.29
CA ALA A 93 12.36 6.76 18.53
C ALA A 93 11.93 5.95 19.76
N PHE A 94 10.74 5.34 19.73
CA PHE A 94 10.24 4.49 20.79
C PHE A 94 11.11 3.24 20.98
N TRP A 95 11.37 2.49 19.91
CA TRP A 95 12.18 1.28 19.94
C TRP A 95 13.61 1.56 20.38
N ASN A 96 14.29 2.52 19.73
CA ASN A 96 15.66 2.87 20.09
C ASN A 96 15.74 3.53 21.47
N GLY A 97 14.70 4.25 21.90
CA GLY A 97 14.60 4.82 23.23
C GLY A 97 14.66 3.75 24.32
N ILE A 98 13.81 2.72 24.23
CA ILE A 98 13.84 1.59 25.18
C ILE A 98 15.16 0.83 25.08
N LEU A 99 15.61 0.52 23.86
CA LEU A 99 16.83 -0.25 23.64
C LEU A 99 18.08 0.46 24.16
N SER A 100 18.11 1.80 24.10
CA SER A 100 19.24 2.62 24.56
C SER A 100 19.56 2.41 26.05
N ILE A 101 18.55 2.11 26.88
CA ILE A 101 18.73 1.84 28.31
C ILE A 101 19.58 0.58 28.51
N PHE A 102 19.26 -0.50 27.78
CA PHE A 102 20.00 -1.77 27.83
C PHE A 102 21.39 -1.61 27.25
N VAL A 103 21.53 -0.92 26.12
CA VAL A 103 22.83 -0.62 25.52
C VAL A 103 23.70 0.17 26.49
N TRP A 104 23.14 1.19 27.15
CA TRP A 104 23.86 1.97 28.15
C TRP A 104 24.30 1.11 29.35
N GLN A 105 23.44 0.23 29.86
CA GLN A 105 23.81 -0.70 30.93
C GLN A 105 24.98 -1.62 30.53
N VAL A 106 24.94 -2.18 29.32
CA VAL A 106 26.03 -3.01 28.78
C VAL A 106 27.32 -2.19 28.67
N ILE A 107 27.26 -0.97 28.15
CA ILE A 107 28.42 -0.07 28.05
C ILE A 107 29.01 0.23 29.44
N GLN A 108 28.19 0.49 30.45
CA GLN A 108 28.65 0.74 31.82
C GLN A 108 29.36 -0.50 32.40
N LYS A 109 28.80 -1.70 32.19
CA LYS A 109 29.44 -2.97 32.60
C LYS A 109 30.80 -3.16 31.93
N PHE A 110 30.93 -2.82 30.65
CA PHE A 110 32.21 -2.84 29.93
C PHE A 110 33.21 -1.85 30.52
N ARG A 111 32.80 -0.60 30.80
CA ARG A 111 33.68 0.44 31.38
C ARG A 111 34.17 0.07 32.78
N GLN A 112 33.39 -0.69 33.53
CA GLN A 112 33.73 -1.16 34.87
C GLN A 112 34.52 -2.49 34.86
N GLY A 113 34.78 -3.07 33.67
CA GLY A 113 35.48 -4.35 33.54
C GLY A 113 34.69 -5.56 34.05
N GLN A 114 33.37 -5.43 34.20
CA GLN A 114 32.48 -6.44 34.79
C GLN A 114 31.89 -7.41 33.76
N VAL A 115 32.23 -7.28 32.49
CA VAL A 115 31.81 -8.22 31.44
C VAL A 115 32.72 -9.45 31.51
N VAL A 116 32.37 -10.38 32.40
CA VAL A 116 33.10 -11.64 32.61
C VAL A 116 32.08 -12.80 32.61
N GLY A 117 32.45 -13.94 32.01
CA GLY A 117 31.60 -15.13 31.96
C GLY A 117 30.24 -14.89 31.27
N TRP A 118 29.14 -15.10 32.00
CA TRP A 118 27.76 -14.97 31.50
C TRP A 118 27.37 -13.56 31.04
N GLY A 119 28.17 -12.53 31.34
CA GLY A 119 27.94 -11.16 30.83
C GLY A 119 27.99 -11.06 29.29
N TRP A 120 28.70 -11.97 28.61
CA TRP A 120 28.71 -12.02 27.14
C TRP A 120 27.38 -12.45 26.52
N PHE A 121 26.56 -13.20 27.26
CA PHE A 121 25.25 -13.62 26.79
C PHE A 121 24.32 -12.42 26.57
N GLU A 122 24.33 -11.45 27.49
CA GLU A 122 23.56 -10.20 27.37
C GLU A 122 23.96 -9.42 26.12
N VAL A 123 25.27 -9.34 25.83
CA VAL A 123 25.78 -8.68 24.61
C VAL A 123 25.26 -9.36 23.36
N VAL A 124 25.46 -10.68 23.23
CA VAL A 124 25.06 -11.44 22.05
C VAL A 124 23.55 -11.43 21.87
N PHE A 125 22.80 -11.53 22.96
CA PHE A 125 21.34 -11.44 22.95
C PHE A 125 20.84 -10.07 22.47
N LEU A 126 21.54 -8.99 22.79
CA LEU A 126 21.15 -7.64 22.41
C LEU A 126 21.45 -7.31 20.94
N ILE A 127 22.42 -7.98 20.30
CA ILE A 127 22.82 -7.75 18.89
C ILE A 127 21.61 -7.72 17.94
N PRO A 128 20.74 -8.74 17.87
CA PRO A 128 19.62 -8.71 16.93
C PRO A 128 18.68 -7.51 17.15
N PHE A 129 18.46 -7.10 18.41
CA PHE A 129 17.63 -5.92 18.71
C PHE A 129 18.27 -4.61 18.26
N VAL A 130 19.60 -4.50 18.41
CA VAL A 130 20.38 -3.35 17.91
C VAL A 130 20.34 -3.30 16.39
N LEU A 131 20.47 -4.44 15.71
CA LEU A 131 20.34 -4.52 14.26
C LEU A 131 18.95 -4.06 13.79
N VAL A 132 17.88 -4.45 14.49
CA VAL A 132 16.53 -3.93 14.24
C VAL A 132 16.49 -2.41 14.44
N GLY A 133 17.06 -1.90 15.52
CA GLY A 133 17.11 -0.46 15.80
C GLY A 133 17.83 0.34 14.71
N VAL A 134 18.97 -0.15 14.23
CA VAL A 134 19.72 0.43 13.09
C VAL A 134 18.91 0.35 11.79
N GLY A 135 18.26 -0.79 11.54
CA GLY A 135 17.37 -0.96 10.40
C GLY A 135 16.21 0.04 10.40
N LEU A 136 15.60 0.30 11.56
CA LEU A 136 14.54 1.30 11.71
C LEU A 136 15.05 2.72 11.41
N ILE A 137 16.26 3.07 11.84
CA ILE A 137 16.88 4.35 11.49
C ILE A 137 17.04 4.45 9.97
N GLY A 138 17.55 3.39 9.32
CA GLY A 138 17.64 3.32 7.86
C GLY A 138 16.27 3.48 7.18
N PHE A 139 15.23 2.85 7.73
CA PHE A 139 13.86 2.98 7.21
C PHE A 139 13.29 4.40 7.36
N VAL A 140 13.64 5.13 8.42
CA VAL A 140 13.28 6.55 8.56
C VAL A 140 13.93 7.38 7.45
N PHE A 141 15.23 7.15 7.16
CA PHE A 141 15.90 7.84 6.06
C PHE A 141 15.30 7.47 4.69
N TYR A 142 14.96 6.20 4.47
CA TYR A 142 14.27 5.75 3.27
C TYR A 142 12.89 6.42 3.12
N SER A 143 12.11 6.47 4.21
CA SER A 143 10.81 7.14 4.23
C SER A 143 10.93 8.66 4.00
N LEU A 144 11.97 9.29 4.54
CA LEU A 144 12.29 10.71 4.28
C LEU A 144 12.60 10.94 2.80
N LEU A 145 13.32 10.01 2.17
CA LEU A 145 13.64 10.04 0.75
C LEU A 145 12.39 10.00 -0.14
N SER A 146 11.36 9.24 0.28
CA SER A 146 10.09 9.16 -0.45
C SER A 146 9.37 10.51 -0.59
N LEU A 147 9.65 11.47 0.29
CA LEU A 147 9.07 12.81 0.20
C LEU A 147 9.60 13.63 -0.98
N PHE A 148 10.78 13.26 -1.48
CA PHE A 148 11.42 13.91 -2.62
C PHE A 148 11.16 13.18 -3.94
N ASN A 149 10.34 12.13 -3.91
CA ASN A 149 9.97 11.39 -5.11
C ASN A 149 9.21 12.28 -6.09
N PRO A 150 9.45 12.12 -7.40
CA PRO A 150 8.69 12.83 -8.41
C PRO A 150 7.21 12.44 -8.32
N ARG A 151 6.33 13.40 -8.62
CA ARG A 151 4.87 13.22 -8.54
C ARG A 151 4.32 13.02 -9.94
N PRO A 152 3.87 11.80 -10.29
CA PRO A 152 3.23 11.56 -11.56
C PRO A 152 1.79 12.08 -11.54
N THR A 153 1.44 12.82 -12.58
CA THR A 153 0.06 13.18 -12.89
C THR A 153 -0.33 12.48 -14.18
N LEU A 154 -1.37 11.64 -14.11
CA LEU A 154 -1.94 10.94 -15.25
C LEU A 154 -3.27 11.59 -15.62
N THR A 155 -3.47 11.86 -16.91
CA THR A 155 -4.71 12.38 -17.46
C THR A 155 -5.23 11.40 -18.50
N ILE A 156 -6.52 11.10 -18.44
CA ILE A 156 -7.21 10.22 -19.38
C ILE A 156 -8.33 10.99 -20.07
N ASP A 157 -8.64 10.62 -21.30
CA ASP A 157 -9.70 11.24 -22.09
C ASP A 157 -11.11 10.88 -21.61
N SER A 158 -11.29 9.66 -21.07
CA SER A 158 -12.54 9.25 -20.43
C SER A 158 -12.31 8.30 -19.27
N GLY A 159 -13.01 8.54 -18.15
CA GLY A 159 -13.05 7.62 -17.01
C GLY A 159 -13.79 6.30 -17.28
N ALA A 160 -14.52 6.20 -18.41
CA ALA A 160 -15.26 5.02 -18.79
C ALA A 160 -15.03 4.64 -20.27
N VAL A 161 -14.53 3.42 -20.52
CA VAL A 161 -14.21 2.93 -21.87
C VAL A 161 -14.86 1.56 -22.11
N PRO A 162 -15.58 1.34 -23.22
CA PRO A 162 -16.16 0.04 -23.52
C PRO A 162 -15.08 -1.01 -23.84
N LEU A 163 -15.42 -2.29 -23.64
CA LEU A 163 -14.60 -3.40 -24.14
C LEU A 163 -14.36 -3.26 -25.65
N GLY A 164 -13.10 -3.33 -26.07
CA GLY A 164 -12.67 -3.06 -27.45
C GLY A 164 -12.51 -1.57 -27.79
N GLY A 165 -12.76 -0.68 -26.82
CA GLY A 165 -12.60 0.76 -26.97
C GLY A 165 -11.14 1.21 -26.88
N LEU A 166 -10.85 2.34 -27.51
CA LEU A 166 -9.56 3.02 -27.44
C LEU A 166 -9.56 3.96 -26.22
N LEU A 167 -8.53 3.86 -25.38
CA LEU A 167 -8.27 4.74 -24.25
C LEU A 167 -7.02 5.57 -24.57
N ARG A 168 -7.12 6.89 -24.44
CA ARG A 168 -6.00 7.82 -24.64
C ARG A 168 -5.56 8.37 -23.32
N LEU A 169 -4.26 8.31 -23.05
CA LEU A 169 -3.70 8.83 -21.82
C LEU A 169 -2.50 9.73 -22.11
N SER A 170 -2.31 10.72 -21.25
CA SER A 170 -1.12 11.54 -21.17
C SER A 170 -0.61 11.56 -19.73
N TRP A 171 0.71 11.65 -19.58
CA TRP A 171 1.36 11.77 -18.29
C TRP A 171 2.29 12.96 -18.26
N ASN A 172 2.44 13.51 -17.07
CA ASN A 172 3.47 14.49 -16.76
C ASN A 172 4.07 14.13 -15.40
N LEU A 173 5.39 14.16 -15.29
CA LEU A 173 6.11 13.96 -14.04
C LEU A 173 6.74 15.27 -13.60
N THR A 174 6.40 15.70 -12.39
CA THR A 174 7.00 16.88 -11.76
C THR A 174 8.04 16.47 -10.72
N GLY A 175 9.11 17.25 -10.60
CA GLY A 175 10.19 17.01 -9.63
C GLY A 175 11.42 16.36 -10.26
N ARG A 176 12.08 15.46 -9.52
CA ARG A 176 13.37 14.88 -9.90
C ARG A 176 13.19 13.63 -10.78
N VAL A 177 12.74 13.82 -12.02
CA VAL A 177 12.53 12.71 -12.98
C VAL A 177 13.82 11.92 -13.27
N SER A 178 14.98 12.58 -13.19
CA SER A 178 16.30 11.96 -13.43
C SER A 178 16.69 10.85 -12.46
N SER A 179 15.96 10.66 -11.36
CA SER A 179 16.21 9.52 -10.47
C SER A 179 15.54 8.24 -10.95
N ILE A 180 14.52 8.31 -11.81
CA ILE A 180 13.80 7.14 -12.32
C ILE A 180 14.67 6.43 -13.36
N ASN A 181 14.96 5.16 -13.14
CA ASN A 181 15.74 4.34 -14.05
C ASN A 181 14.86 3.68 -15.13
N GLN A 182 13.66 3.27 -14.73
CA GLN A 182 12.70 2.60 -15.60
C GLN A 182 11.31 3.10 -15.27
N PHE A 183 10.57 3.46 -16.30
CA PHE A 183 9.21 3.96 -16.21
C PHE A 183 8.28 3.07 -17.00
N ARG A 184 7.19 2.62 -16.37
CA ARG A 184 6.21 1.73 -16.97
C ARG A 184 4.80 2.21 -16.68
N ILE A 185 3.96 2.17 -17.70
CA ILE A 185 2.51 2.34 -17.61
C ILE A 185 1.87 1.06 -18.10
N SER A 186 0.93 0.52 -17.32
CA SER A 186 0.20 -0.70 -17.66
C SER A 186 -1.27 -0.59 -17.28
N LEU A 187 -2.13 -1.24 -18.05
CA LEU A 187 -3.52 -1.45 -17.70
C LEU A 187 -3.67 -2.82 -17.06
N LYS A 188 -4.17 -2.87 -15.83
CA LYS A 188 -4.37 -4.11 -15.08
C LYS A 188 -5.85 -4.36 -14.79
N GLY A 189 -6.28 -5.60 -15.03
CA GLY A 189 -7.58 -6.12 -14.66
C GLY A 189 -7.42 -7.12 -13.52
N VAL A 190 -8.15 -6.88 -12.43
CA VAL A 190 -8.09 -7.69 -11.21
C VAL A 190 -9.50 -8.13 -10.81
N GLU A 191 -9.66 -9.42 -10.53
CA GLU A 191 -10.85 -10.00 -9.92
C GLU A 191 -10.63 -10.15 -8.42
N GLN A 192 -11.56 -9.61 -7.63
CA GLN A 192 -11.59 -9.74 -6.18
C GLN A 192 -12.82 -10.54 -5.78
N ALA A 193 -12.60 -11.73 -5.25
CA ALA A 193 -13.68 -12.60 -4.80
C ALA A 193 -13.58 -12.84 -3.30
N THR A 194 -14.68 -12.56 -2.58
CA THR A 194 -14.74 -12.74 -1.13
C THR A 194 -15.58 -13.97 -0.80
N TYR A 195 -14.91 -15.00 -0.29
CA TYR A 195 -15.54 -16.27 0.07
C TYR A 195 -15.59 -16.45 1.59
N ARG A 196 -16.65 -17.08 2.07
CA ARG A 196 -16.80 -17.48 3.47
C ARG A 196 -16.49 -18.96 3.61
N ARG A 197 -15.35 -19.28 4.21
CA ARG A 197 -14.94 -20.66 4.53
C ARG A 197 -15.20 -20.90 6.02
N GLY A 198 -16.39 -21.41 6.34
CA GLY A 198 -16.81 -21.63 7.74
C GLY A 198 -17.04 -20.32 8.50
N THR A 199 -16.24 -20.07 9.55
CA THR A 199 -16.23 -18.81 10.32
C THR A 199 -15.28 -17.75 9.75
N ASP A 200 -14.43 -18.10 8.77
CA ASP A 200 -13.42 -17.19 8.23
C ASP A 200 -13.85 -16.62 6.87
N THR A 201 -13.81 -15.29 6.76
CA THR A 201 -13.98 -14.56 5.49
C THR A 201 -12.61 -14.35 4.88
N THR A 202 -12.39 -14.83 3.66
CA THR A 202 -11.15 -14.60 2.89
C THR A 202 -11.48 -13.88 1.59
N THR A 203 -10.80 -12.78 1.35
CA THR A 203 -10.80 -12.09 0.06
C THR A 203 -9.59 -12.57 -0.72
N ASP A 204 -9.84 -13.16 -1.88
CA ASP A 204 -8.83 -13.51 -2.86
C ASP A 204 -8.78 -12.44 -3.96
N THR A 205 -7.61 -12.21 -4.52
CA THR A 205 -7.37 -11.16 -5.52
C THR A 205 -6.49 -11.74 -6.62
N GLU A 206 -7.09 -11.96 -7.79
CA GLU A 206 -6.44 -12.57 -8.95
C GLU A 206 -6.29 -11.55 -10.08
N LYS A 207 -5.09 -11.46 -10.65
CA LYS A 207 -4.85 -10.64 -11.84
C LYS A 207 -5.20 -11.46 -13.09
N PHE A 208 -6.21 -11.03 -13.84
CA PHE A 208 -6.61 -11.71 -15.08
C PHE A 208 -6.08 -11.01 -16.34
N ALA A 209 -5.69 -9.72 -16.26
CA ALA A 209 -5.13 -8.98 -17.38
C ALA A 209 -4.02 -8.02 -16.92
N GLU A 210 -2.94 -7.93 -17.69
CA GLU A 210 -1.86 -6.96 -17.53
C GLU A 210 -1.35 -6.57 -18.92
N ILE A 211 -1.72 -5.38 -19.38
CA ILE A 211 -1.43 -4.89 -20.73
C ILE A 211 -0.39 -3.77 -20.60
N PRO A 212 0.83 -3.96 -21.11
CA PRO A 212 1.82 -2.89 -21.14
C PRO A 212 1.38 -1.81 -22.13
N ILE A 213 1.39 -0.56 -21.70
CA ILE A 213 1.02 0.59 -22.54
C ILE A 213 2.27 1.35 -22.97
N PHE A 214 3.16 1.60 -22.01
CA PHE A 214 4.37 2.36 -22.25
C PHE A 214 5.48 1.86 -21.32
N GLU A 215 6.70 1.80 -21.86
CA GLU A 215 7.89 1.42 -21.10
C GLU A 215 9.10 2.14 -21.69
N THR A 216 9.84 2.86 -20.86
CA THR A 216 11.06 3.57 -21.29
C THR A 216 12.08 3.64 -20.16
N ASN A 217 13.34 3.77 -20.57
CA ASN A 217 14.48 4.09 -19.69
C ASN A 217 15.04 5.49 -20.03
N GLU A 218 14.46 6.20 -21.00
CA GLU A 218 14.92 7.50 -21.45
C GLU A 218 14.22 8.64 -20.70
N MET A 219 15.00 9.45 -19.98
CA MET A 219 14.47 10.51 -19.10
C MET A 219 13.53 11.50 -19.80
N PHE A 220 13.82 11.85 -21.05
CA PHE A 220 13.00 12.82 -21.79
C PHE A 220 11.58 12.29 -22.02
N GLU A 221 11.45 11.02 -22.40
CA GLU A 221 10.17 10.35 -22.64
C GLU A 221 9.40 10.06 -21.33
N MET A 222 10.10 9.95 -20.21
CA MET A 222 9.47 9.83 -18.90
C MET A 222 8.78 11.14 -18.47
N SER A 223 9.40 12.29 -18.74
CA SER A 223 8.96 13.57 -18.18
C SER A 223 7.56 13.99 -18.60
N GLU A 224 7.24 13.77 -19.88
CA GLU A 224 5.93 14.01 -20.46
C GLU A 224 5.75 13.12 -21.69
N GLY A 225 4.54 12.61 -21.88
CA GLY A 225 4.22 11.81 -23.05
C GLY A 225 2.74 11.47 -23.15
N SER A 226 2.39 10.80 -24.25
CA SER A 226 1.05 10.28 -24.48
C SER A 226 1.12 8.89 -25.11
N ALA A 227 0.11 8.09 -24.84
CA ALA A 227 -0.03 6.75 -25.40
C ALA A 227 -1.51 6.42 -25.59
N GLU A 228 -1.76 5.44 -26.46
CA GLU A 228 -3.08 4.90 -26.68
C GLU A 228 -3.05 3.40 -26.39
N VAL A 229 -4.11 2.88 -25.78
CA VAL A 229 -4.28 1.44 -25.56
C VAL A 229 -5.70 1.03 -25.89
N VAL A 230 -5.84 -0.13 -26.52
CA VAL A 230 -7.16 -0.73 -26.77
C VAL A 230 -7.48 -1.68 -25.62
N VAL A 231 -8.63 -1.48 -24.97
CA VAL A 231 -9.10 -2.41 -23.94
C VAL A 231 -9.49 -3.73 -24.62
N PRO A 232 -8.98 -4.90 -24.17
CA PRO A 232 -9.28 -6.16 -24.84
C PRO A 232 -10.80 -6.43 -24.89
N GLY A 233 -11.31 -6.69 -26.10
CA GLY A 233 -12.76 -6.81 -26.33
C GLY A 233 -13.39 -8.11 -25.82
N ASP A 234 -12.56 -9.10 -25.50
CA ASP A 234 -12.88 -10.42 -24.98
C ASP A 234 -12.65 -10.56 -23.47
N SER A 235 -12.25 -9.46 -22.82
CA SER A 235 -12.01 -9.42 -21.38
C SER A 235 -13.28 -9.09 -20.57
N MET A 236 -13.16 -9.12 -19.25
CA MET A 236 -14.26 -8.81 -18.35
C MET A 236 -14.46 -7.29 -18.22
N HIS A 237 -15.71 -6.83 -18.16
CA HIS A 237 -16.03 -5.44 -17.86
C HIS A 237 -15.95 -5.16 -16.36
N SER A 238 -15.83 -3.89 -15.95
CA SER A 238 -15.85 -3.51 -14.54
C SER A 238 -17.18 -3.92 -13.89
N PHE A 239 -17.09 -4.55 -12.72
CA PHE A 239 -18.23 -5.08 -11.99
C PHE A 239 -18.02 -4.87 -10.50
N ASP A 240 -19.05 -4.45 -9.76
CA ASP A 240 -18.99 -4.28 -8.31
C ASP A 240 -20.21 -4.93 -7.66
N ALA A 241 -19.96 -6.00 -6.88
CA ALA A 241 -20.95 -6.69 -6.09
C ALA A 241 -20.37 -7.08 -4.71
N PRO A 242 -21.22 -7.41 -3.71
CA PRO A 242 -20.76 -7.64 -2.34
C PRO A 242 -19.69 -8.74 -2.17
N HIS A 243 -19.64 -9.70 -3.09
CA HIS A 243 -18.75 -10.86 -3.02
C HIS A 243 -17.87 -11.05 -4.24
N ASN A 244 -18.12 -10.34 -5.34
CA ASN A 244 -17.26 -10.36 -6.52
C ASN A 244 -17.11 -8.93 -7.06
N LYS A 245 -15.89 -8.56 -7.38
CA LYS A 245 -15.55 -7.26 -7.95
C LYS A 245 -14.50 -7.43 -9.04
N ILE A 246 -14.77 -6.83 -10.18
CA ILE A 246 -13.85 -6.76 -11.32
C ILE A 246 -13.41 -5.31 -11.43
N GLN A 247 -12.13 -5.06 -11.15
CA GLN A 247 -11.56 -3.73 -11.13
C GLN A 247 -10.48 -3.59 -12.18
N TRP A 248 -10.61 -2.55 -12.98
CA TRP A 248 -9.58 -2.13 -13.92
C TRP A 248 -8.84 -0.91 -13.37
N THR A 249 -7.52 -0.92 -13.52
CA THR A 249 -6.64 0.11 -12.95
C THR A 249 -5.50 0.39 -13.92
N LEU A 250 -5.26 1.67 -14.20
CA LEU A 250 -4.01 2.13 -14.81
C LEU A 250 -2.96 2.24 -13.71
N GLU A 251 -1.90 1.45 -13.85
CA GLU A 251 -0.76 1.48 -12.94
C GLU A 251 0.43 2.13 -13.63
N LEU A 252 0.94 3.16 -12.97
CA LEU A 252 2.19 3.82 -13.29
C LEU A 252 3.21 3.42 -12.25
N HIS A 253 4.36 2.95 -12.71
CA HIS A 253 5.47 2.54 -11.86
C HIS A 253 6.79 3.13 -12.37
N GLY A 254 7.54 3.75 -11.48
CA GLY A 254 8.89 4.25 -11.69
C GLY A 254 9.85 3.63 -10.69
N ASP A 255 10.79 2.82 -11.18
CA ASP A 255 11.85 2.22 -10.36
C ASP A 255 12.95 3.26 -10.09
N ILE A 256 13.31 3.42 -8.81
CA ILE A 256 14.41 4.27 -8.38
C ILE A 256 15.38 3.44 -7.53
N THR A 257 16.54 3.11 -8.10
CA THR A 257 17.53 2.27 -7.39
C THR A 257 17.98 2.89 -6.07
N LEU A 258 17.90 2.11 -4.97
CA LEU A 258 18.24 2.49 -3.59
C LEU A 258 17.31 3.57 -2.97
N TRP A 259 16.22 3.92 -3.64
CA TRP A 259 15.24 4.90 -3.21
C TRP A 259 13.85 4.25 -3.23
N PRO A 260 12.84 4.86 -2.61
CA PRO A 260 11.47 4.40 -2.73
C PRO A 260 10.95 4.56 -4.15
N ASP A 261 10.32 3.52 -4.68
CA ASP A 261 9.70 3.56 -6.00
C ASP A 261 8.54 4.58 -6.05
N VAL A 262 8.26 5.03 -7.26
CA VAL A 262 7.11 5.88 -7.57
C VAL A 262 6.01 4.98 -8.10
N SER A 263 4.88 4.91 -7.41
CA SER A 263 3.71 4.15 -7.88
C SER A 263 2.46 4.99 -7.79
N ALA A 264 1.66 5.00 -8.84
CA ALA A 264 0.33 5.59 -8.85
C ALA A 264 -0.66 4.66 -9.55
N SER A 265 -1.85 4.54 -8.98
CA SER A 265 -2.90 3.64 -9.45
C SER A 265 -4.18 4.44 -9.65
N PHE A 266 -4.72 4.41 -10.87
CA PHE A 266 -5.91 5.16 -11.26
C PHE A 266 -6.99 4.17 -11.70
N PRO A 267 -8.09 4.03 -10.95
CA PRO A 267 -9.17 3.13 -11.34
C PRO A 267 -9.86 3.63 -12.60
N ILE A 268 -10.23 2.72 -13.49
CA ILE A 268 -11.03 3.03 -14.69
C ILE A 268 -12.28 2.15 -14.74
N THR A 269 -13.33 2.67 -15.37
CA THR A 269 -14.57 1.91 -15.58
C THR A 269 -14.55 1.30 -16.97
N VAL A 270 -14.42 -0.02 -17.07
CA VAL A 270 -14.58 -0.72 -18.34
C VAL A 270 -16.05 -1.08 -18.52
N LEU A 271 -16.68 -0.55 -19.57
CA LEU A 271 -18.08 -0.81 -19.88
C LEU A 271 -18.22 -2.10 -20.70
N PRO A 272 -19.35 -2.82 -20.59
CA PRO A 272 -19.66 -3.93 -21.47
C PRO A 272 -19.56 -3.53 -22.95
N LYS A 273 -19.27 -4.51 -23.82
CA LYS A 273 -19.30 -4.28 -25.25
C LYS A 273 -20.70 -3.83 -25.66
N LEU A 274 -20.82 -2.67 -26.29
CA LEU A 274 -22.08 -2.20 -26.86
C LEU A 274 -22.54 -3.25 -27.88
N HIS A 275 -23.64 -3.94 -27.59
CA HIS A 275 -24.31 -4.76 -28.57
C HIS A 275 -24.93 -3.81 -29.57
N ARG A 276 -24.32 -3.68 -30.75
CA ARG A 276 -24.97 -3.01 -31.87
C ARG A 276 -26.09 -3.96 -32.32
N GLU A 277 -27.33 -3.63 -32.00
CA GLU A 277 -28.48 -4.23 -32.69
C GLU A 277 -28.40 -3.76 -34.14
N ASP A 278 -27.74 -4.55 -34.98
CA ASP A 278 -27.84 -4.39 -36.43
C ASP A 278 -29.26 -4.83 -36.82
N ALA A 279 -30.12 -3.85 -37.08
CA ALA A 279 -31.44 -3.99 -37.70
C ALA A 279 -31.46 -3.26 -39.04
#